data_AF-A0A966W144-F1
#
_entry.id   AF-A0A966W144-F1
#
_cell.length_a   1.000
_cell.length_b   1.000
_cell.length_c   1.000
_cell.angle_alpha   90.00
_cell.angle_beta   90.00
_cell.angle_gamma   90.00
#
_symmetry.space_group_name_H-M   'P 1'
#
loop_
_entity.id
_entity.type
_entity.pdbx_description
1 polymer ?
#
loop_
_entity_poly.entity_id
_entity_poly.type
_entity_poly.pdbx_seq_one_letter_code
_entity_poly.pdbx_strand_id
1 'polypeptide(L)'
;MLNGVLPTIFGVPIPPEHQLHIDRYTREFTDKLEQLVLAALADRKPASLAWTKGEVKFAKNRRKPTPTGFQNAENPAGPTDHELPLLRVTSPEGILRAVLVNYACHCTTTGFNKLHADWAGCAQFAIEKAHPGVVALTAIGCGADQNPYPRGTYELAEKHGQELATEVARLLKDGKFTELRGPLTGVTKRIELPFDKLPTRAEWEAAAKKPGADGLRAQFALAKLDKGEKIPDRLPYLVQVWSFDRALAMVFLPGEVVVDYGLRIKREFDGTRVWVSAYANDVPCYIPSRRVWDEGGYEAAGAMVYYNRPNRFDGTQETRIFNAVQALMPKAFAAPAK
;
A
#
# COMPACT_ATOMS: atom_id res chain seq x y z
N MET A 1 10.56 -3.30 12.79
CA MET A 1 9.13 -3.23 13.17
C MET A 1 8.94 -2.12 14.20
N LEU A 2 7.70 -1.67 14.41
CA LEU A 2 7.34 -0.67 15.41
C LEU A 2 6.69 -1.34 16.64
N ASN A 3 6.74 -0.68 17.80
CA ASN A 3 6.15 -1.18 19.03
C ASN A 3 4.63 -1.34 18.88
N GLY A 4 4.08 -2.45 19.39
CA GLY A 4 2.65 -2.77 19.30
C GLY A 4 2.15 -3.13 17.90
N VAL A 5 3.03 -3.19 16.89
CA VAL A 5 2.67 -3.44 15.50
C VAL A 5 3.11 -4.85 15.08
N LEU A 6 2.18 -5.63 14.50
CA LEU A 6 2.40 -6.99 14.00
C LEU A 6 3.06 -7.96 15.01
N PRO A 7 2.51 -8.12 16.23
CA PRO A 7 3.12 -8.93 17.29
C PRO A 7 3.22 -10.43 16.94
N THR A 8 2.56 -10.88 15.89
CA THR A 8 2.50 -12.28 15.45
C THR A 8 3.31 -12.55 14.16
N ILE A 9 3.96 -11.54 13.58
CA ILE A 9 4.61 -11.64 12.26
C ILE A 9 5.67 -12.74 12.18
N PHE A 10 6.42 -12.97 13.26
CA PHE A 10 7.47 -13.99 13.33
C PHE A 10 6.96 -15.34 13.86
N GLY A 11 5.69 -15.44 14.21
CA GLY A 11 5.09 -16.67 14.76
C GLY A 11 5.62 -17.11 16.12
N VAL A 12 6.46 -16.30 16.76
CA VAL A 12 7.00 -16.52 18.11
C VAL A 12 6.91 -15.21 18.91
N PRO A 13 6.79 -15.27 20.25
CA PRO A 13 6.87 -14.08 21.08
C PRO A 13 8.17 -13.32 20.83
N ILE A 14 8.08 -11.99 20.85
CA ILE A 14 9.25 -11.11 20.70
C ILE A 14 10.15 -11.29 21.93
N PRO A 15 11.44 -11.68 21.75
CA PRO A 15 12.37 -11.75 22.87
C PRO A 15 12.55 -10.40 23.57
N PRO A 16 12.74 -10.34 24.90
CA PRO A 16 12.92 -9.08 25.62
C PRO A 16 14.02 -8.18 25.05
N GLU A 17 15.14 -8.75 24.62
CA GLU A 17 16.23 -7.99 23.99
C GLU A 17 15.83 -7.37 22.64
N HIS A 18 14.99 -8.05 21.87
CA HIS A 18 14.45 -7.51 20.62
C HIS A 18 13.43 -6.40 20.89
N GLN A 19 12.62 -6.52 21.95
CA GLN A 19 11.67 -5.49 22.34
C GLN A 19 12.36 -4.15 22.63
N LEU A 20 13.52 -4.17 23.31
CA LEU A 20 14.30 -2.95 23.56
C LEU A 20 14.74 -2.25 22.26
N HIS A 21 15.13 -3.03 21.24
CA HIS A 21 15.48 -2.49 19.92
C HIS A 21 14.25 -1.91 19.21
N ILE A 22 13.10 -2.58 19.30
CA ILE A 22 11.84 -2.12 18.71
C ILE A 22 11.39 -0.80 19.36
N ASP A 23 11.44 -0.70 20.68
CA ASP A 23 11.05 0.50 21.42
C ASP A 23 11.95 1.69 21.06
N ARG A 24 13.27 1.46 21.01
CA ARG A 24 14.23 2.48 20.56
C ARG A 24 13.93 2.93 19.13
N TYR A 25 13.84 1.97 18.20
CA TYR A 25 13.60 2.28 16.80
C TYR A 25 12.25 2.98 16.58
N THR A 26 11.22 2.64 17.35
CA THR A 26 9.91 3.28 17.28
C THR A 26 10.03 4.76 17.60
N ARG A 27 10.69 5.12 18.71
CA ARG A 27 10.91 6.54 19.07
C ARG A 27 11.74 7.26 18.00
N GLU A 28 12.89 6.69 17.62
CA GLU A 28 13.75 7.30 16.60
C GLU A 28 13.02 7.51 15.26
N PHE A 29 12.18 6.56 14.85
CA PHE A 29 11.43 6.65 13.62
C PHE A 29 10.32 7.71 13.71
N THR A 30 9.56 7.74 14.80
CA THR A 30 8.52 8.77 14.99
C THR A 30 9.11 10.18 15.07
N ASP A 31 10.22 10.34 15.79
CA ASP A 31 10.92 11.63 15.91
C ASP A 31 11.44 12.09 14.54
N LYS A 32 12.00 11.18 13.73
CA LYS A 32 12.43 11.47 12.36
C LYS A 32 11.27 11.88 11.46
N LEU A 33 10.11 11.25 11.58
CA LEU A 33 8.92 11.65 10.81
C LEU A 33 8.44 13.05 11.21
N GLU A 34 8.42 13.35 12.50
CA GLU A 34 8.06 14.69 12.98
C GLU A 34 9.05 15.75 12.47
N GLN A 35 10.35 15.51 12.64
CA GLN A 35 11.40 16.40 12.15
C GLN A 35 11.35 16.60 10.63
N LEU A 36 11.07 15.54 9.86
CA LEU A 36 10.89 15.62 8.41
C LEU A 36 9.74 16.55 8.04
N VAL A 37 8.59 16.43 8.72
CA VAL A 37 7.44 17.31 8.49
C VAL A 37 7.78 18.76 8.86
N LEU A 38 8.42 18.99 10.00
CA LEU A 38 8.86 20.33 10.41
C LEU A 38 9.84 20.94 9.40
N ALA A 39 10.80 20.17 8.91
CA ALA A 39 11.75 20.61 7.89
C ALA A 39 11.05 20.95 6.56
N ALA A 40 10.10 20.12 6.11
CA ALA A 40 9.31 20.38 4.90
C ALA A 40 8.44 21.63 5.03
N LEU A 41 7.87 21.88 6.22
CA LEU A 41 7.09 23.09 6.51
C LEU A 41 8.00 24.34 6.55
N ALA A 42 9.21 24.23 7.05
CA ALA A 42 10.18 25.33 7.07
C ALA A 42 10.72 25.67 5.66
N ASP A 43 10.84 24.68 4.76
CA ASP A 43 11.34 24.85 3.38
C ASP A 43 10.23 25.10 2.33
N ARG A 44 9.05 25.57 2.75
CA ARG A 44 7.97 25.94 1.80
C ARG A 44 8.44 27.07 0.89
N LYS A 45 8.39 26.83 -0.42
CA LYS A 45 8.73 27.81 -1.46
C LYS A 45 7.68 27.74 -2.58
N PRO A 46 7.47 28.84 -3.33
CA PRO A 46 6.63 28.80 -4.52
C PRO A 46 7.07 27.68 -5.47
N ALA A 47 6.12 26.95 -6.02
CA ALA A 47 6.36 25.87 -6.99
C ALA A 47 5.09 25.60 -7.80
N SER A 48 5.26 25.03 -8.98
CA SER A 48 4.19 24.49 -9.82
C SER A 48 4.15 22.97 -9.70
N LEU A 49 2.93 22.43 -9.65
CA LEU A 49 2.67 21.00 -9.68
C LEU A 49 2.11 20.63 -11.04
N ALA A 50 2.64 19.57 -11.63
CA ALA A 50 2.09 19.01 -12.86
C ALA A 50 2.20 17.49 -12.81
N TRP A 51 1.26 16.78 -13.40
CA TRP A 51 1.26 15.31 -13.36
C TRP A 51 1.11 14.69 -14.74
N THR A 52 1.58 13.44 -14.87
CA THR A 52 1.43 12.62 -16.06
C THR A 52 1.40 11.13 -15.67
N LYS A 53 1.22 10.24 -16.64
CA LYS A 53 1.25 8.79 -16.43
C LYS A 53 2.15 8.13 -17.48
N GLY A 54 2.97 7.20 -17.02
CA GLY A 54 3.74 6.27 -17.83
C GLY A 54 3.36 4.83 -17.53
N GLU A 55 4.26 3.92 -17.89
CA GLU A 55 4.08 2.49 -17.65
C GLU A 55 5.41 1.79 -17.33
N VAL A 56 5.41 0.87 -16.37
CA VAL A 56 6.50 -0.10 -16.14
C VAL A 56 5.95 -1.50 -15.92
N LYS A 57 6.71 -2.54 -16.29
CA LYS A 57 6.15 -3.88 -16.60
C LYS A 57 6.62 -5.00 -15.70
N PHE A 58 7.50 -4.73 -14.75
CA PHE A 58 8.07 -5.76 -13.88
C PHE A 58 7.11 -6.33 -12.81
N ALA A 59 5.98 -5.66 -12.53
CA ALA A 59 4.97 -6.21 -11.63
C ALA A 59 4.22 -7.33 -12.34
N LYS A 60 4.00 -8.45 -11.66
CA LYS A 60 3.09 -9.50 -12.15
C LYS A 60 2.22 -9.96 -11.02
N ASN A 61 0.97 -10.31 -11.37
CA ASN A 61 0.07 -10.95 -10.43
C ASN A 61 0.73 -12.22 -9.89
N ARG A 62 0.65 -12.44 -8.57
CA ARG A 62 1.29 -13.57 -7.88
C ARG A 62 0.30 -14.66 -7.44
N ARG A 63 -0.97 -14.56 -7.83
CA ARG A 63 -2.00 -15.52 -7.43
C ARG A 63 -2.19 -16.55 -8.54
N LYS A 64 -1.32 -17.56 -8.59
CA LYS A 64 -1.40 -18.65 -9.58
C LYS A 64 -2.46 -19.67 -9.18
N PRO A 65 -3.48 -19.93 -10.01
CA PRO A 65 -4.46 -20.98 -9.74
C PRO A 65 -3.81 -22.36 -9.65
N THR A 66 -4.33 -23.18 -8.73
CA THR A 66 -4.00 -24.59 -8.56
C THR A 66 -5.31 -25.38 -8.45
N PRO A 67 -5.29 -26.73 -8.54
CA PRO A 67 -6.51 -27.53 -8.40
C PRO A 67 -7.26 -27.33 -7.07
N THR A 68 -6.59 -26.81 -6.04
CA THR A 68 -7.13 -26.67 -4.68
C THR A 68 -7.15 -25.23 -4.15
N GLY A 69 -6.82 -24.24 -4.99
CA GLY A 69 -6.81 -22.84 -4.59
C GLY A 69 -5.77 -22.01 -5.35
N PHE A 70 -4.99 -21.22 -4.62
CA PHE A 70 -4.03 -20.28 -5.20
C PHE A 70 -2.67 -20.36 -4.50
N GLN A 71 -1.61 -20.38 -5.29
CA GLN A 71 -0.22 -20.35 -4.82
C GLN A 71 0.38 -18.97 -5.10
N ASN A 72 1.29 -18.52 -4.21
CA ASN A 72 2.14 -17.35 -4.44
C ASN A 72 3.21 -17.66 -5.50
N ALA A 73 2.86 -17.45 -6.76
CA ALA A 73 3.69 -17.65 -7.94
C ALA A 73 3.16 -16.78 -9.09
N GLU A 74 4.01 -16.50 -10.08
CA GLU A 74 3.61 -15.67 -11.22
C GLU A 74 2.35 -16.22 -11.90
N ASN A 75 1.37 -15.34 -12.10
CA ASN A 75 0.14 -15.58 -12.83
C ASN A 75 0.01 -14.55 -13.96
N PRO A 76 0.49 -14.88 -15.18
CA PRO A 76 0.40 -13.98 -16.32
C PRO A 76 -1.03 -13.64 -16.76
N ALA A 77 -2.02 -14.45 -16.37
CA ALA A 77 -3.44 -14.20 -16.68
C ALA A 77 -4.15 -13.38 -15.58
N GLY A 78 -3.48 -13.11 -14.46
CA GLY A 78 -4.05 -12.32 -13.36
C GLY A 78 -4.05 -10.82 -13.67
N PRO A 79 -4.97 -10.05 -13.06
CA PRO A 79 -5.00 -8.60 -13.25
C PRO A 79 -3.71 -7.97 -12.72
N THR A 80 -3.22 -6.97 -13.44
CA THR A 80 -2.01 -6.20 -13.12
C THR A 80 -2.27 -4.74 -13.49
N ASP A 81 -1.75 -3.80 -12.70
CA ASP A 81 -1.78 -2.37 -12.99
C ASP A 81 -0.35 -1.90 -13.25
N HIS A 82 -0.05 -1.64 -14.53
CA HIS A 82 1.27 -1.20 -14.98
C HIS A 82 1.42 0.32 -15.02
N GLU A 83 0.37 1.08 -14.73
CA GLU A 83 0.45 2.54 -14.76
C GLU A 83 1.44 3.07 -13.72
N LEU A 84 2.28 4.00 -14.16
CA LEU A 84 3.22 4.76 -13.33
C LEU A 84 2.80 6.23 -13.34
N PRO A 85 1.87 6.68 -12.49
CA PRO A 85 1.61 8.10 -12.33
C PRO A 85 2.82 8.80 -11.72
N LEU A 86 3.11 9.99 -12.24
CA LEU A 86 4.22 10.85 -11.84
C LEU A 86 3.70 12.25 -11.58
N LEU A 87 3.95 12.77 -10.39
CA LEU A 87 3.77 14.17 -10.02
C LEU A 87 5.14 14.86 -10.01
N ARG A 88 5.27 15.95 -10.77
CA ARG A 88 6.45 16.79 -10.89
C ARG A 88 6.25 18.07 -10.10
N VAL A 89 7.28 18.48 -9.35
CA VAL A 89 7.35 19.76 -8.64
C VAL A 89 8.46 20.61 -9.23
N THR A 90 8.14 21.81 -9.71
CA THR A 90 9.09 22.69 -10.40
C THR A 90 9.08 24.09 -9.77
N SER A 91 10.24 24.70 -9.58
CA SER A 91 10.36 26.09 -9.09
C SER A 91 9.87 27.10 -10.15
N PRO A 92 9.65 28.38 -9.78
CA PRO A 92 9.31 29.43 -10.74
C PRO A 92 10.34 29.61 -11.85
N GLU A 93 11.61 29.29 -11.58
CA GLU A 93 12.73 29.35 -12.53
C GLU A 93 12.80 28.13 -13.46
N GLY A 94 11.86 27.19 -13.34
CA GLY A 94 11.83 25.97 -14.15
C GLY A 94 12.71 24.83 -13.63
N ILE A 95 13.25 24.94 -12.41
CA ILE A 95 14.14 23.93 -11.82
C ILE A 95 13.32 22.81 -11.19
N LEU A 96 13.62 21.55 -11.54
CA LEU A 96 12.99 20.38 -10.92
C LEU A 96 13.39 20.31 -9.43
N ARG A 97 12.41 20.22 -8.53
CA ARG A 97 12.63 20.13 -7.08
C ARG A 97 12.34 18.76 -6.50
N ALA A 98 11.27 18.14 -6.97
CA ALA A 98 10.85 16.84 -6.49
C ALA A 98 10.04 16.09 -7.55
N VAL A 99 10.03 14.77 -7.42
CA VAL A 99 9.08 13.90 -8.10
C VAL A 99 8.43 12.96 -7.10
N LEU A 100 7.15 12.71 -7.26
CA LEU A 100 6.43 11.62 -6.60
C LEU A 100 5.94 10.65 -7.67
N VAL A 101 6.30 9.39 -7.52
CA VAL A 101 5.86 8.30 -8.40
C VAL A 101 5.08 7.28 -7.58
N ASN A 102 4.16 6.56 -8.20
CA ASN A 102 3.47 5.45 -7.58
C ASN A 102 3.46 4.21 -8.49
N TYR A 103 3.67 3.03 -7.92
CA TYR A 103 3.61 1.79 -8.69
C TYR A 103 3.02 0.64 -7.88
N ALA A 104 2.13 -0.14 -8.50
CA ALA A 104 1.39 -1.23 -7.87
C ALA A 104 2.22 -2.52 -7.82
N CYS A 105 3.20 -2.57 -6.90
CA CYS A 105 4.07 -3.73 -6.74
C CYS A 105 4.59 -3.87 -5.29
N HIS A 106 4.71 -5.09 -4.78
CA HIS A 106 5.41 -5.32 -3.52
C HIS A 106 6.92 -5.04 -3.62
N CYS A 107 7.52 -4.51 -2.56
CA CYS A 107 8.98 -4.46 -2.38
C CYS A 107 9.52 -5.80 -1.90
N THR A 108 9.45 -6.83 -2.75
CA THR A 108 9.81 -8.22 -2.42
C THR A 108 10.79 -8.85 -3.41
N THR A 109 11.56 -8.05 -4.16
CA THR A 109 12.52 -8.56 -5.14
C THR A 109 13.57 -9.44 -4.50
N THR A 110 14.10 -9.04 -3.35
CA THR A 110 15.33 -9.57 -2.79
C THR A 110 15.18 -10.91 -2.06
N GLY A 111 14.09 -11.12 -1.33
CA GLY A 111 13.76 -12.40 -0.67
C GLY A 111 14.66 -12.81 0.52
N PHE A 112 15.59 -11.96 0.96
CA PHE A 112 16.46 -12.20 2.12
C PHE A 112 16.00 -11.44 3.37
N ASN A 113 16.56 -11.78 4.54
CA ASN A 113 16.31 -11.08 5.80
C ASN A 113 17.46 -10.12 6.17
N LYS A 114 17.60 -9.02 5.42
CA LYS A 114 18.62 -7.97 5.60
C LYS A 114 18.00 -6.61 5.29
N LEU A 115 18.59 -5.54 5.81
CA LEU A 115 18.15 -4.18 5.50
C LEU A 115 18.51 -3.82 4.05
N HIS A 116 17.49 -3.54 3.25
CA HIS A 116 17.61 -3.07 1.87
C HIS A 116 16.33 -2.33 1.49
N ALA A 117 16.42 -1.31 0.64
CA ALA A 117 15.28 -0.49 0.25
C ALA A 117 14.45 -1.07 -0.92
N ASP A 118 14.86 -2.24 -1.42
CA ASP A 118 14.30 -2.99 -2.56
C ASP A 118 14.15 -2.09 -3.82
N TRP A 119 13.33 -2.49 -4.79
CA TRP A 119 13.25 -1.75 -6.06
C TRP A 119 12.80 -0.29 -5.88
N ALA A 120 11.98 0.00 -4.86
CA ALA A 120 11.43 1.35 -4.65
C ALA A 120 12.51 2.33 -4.21
N GLY A 121 13.40 1.93 -3.29
CA GLY A 121 14.55 2.74 -2.92
C GLY A 121 15.62 2.78 -4.00
N CYS A 122 15.87 1.67 -4.70
CA CYS A 122 16.75 1.67 -5.88
C CYS A 122 16.28 2.69 -6.94
N ALA A 123 14.97 2.80 -7.16
CA ALA A 123 14.40 3.81 -8.04
C ALA A 123 14.66 5.24 -7.53
N GLN A 124 14.46 5.50 -6.24
CA GLN A 124 14.77 6.82 -5.65
C GLN A 124 16.23 7.20 -5.88
N PHE A 125 17.16 6.32 -5.52
CA PHE A 125 18.59 6.55 -5.73
C PHE A 125 18.94 6.80 -7.20
N ALA A 126 18.37 6.03 -8.12
CA ALA A 126 18.62 6.20 -9.54
C ALA A 126 18.08 7.54 -10.09
N ILE A 127 16.89 7.97 -9.65
CA ILE A 127 16.28 9.25 -10.03
C ILE A 127 17.10 10.42 -9.46
N GLU A 128 17.46 10.39 -8.19
CA GLU A 128 18.23 11.46 -7.53
C GLU A 128 19.64 11.57 -8.10
N LYS A 129 20.25 10.43 -8.47
CA LYS A 129 21.54 10.42 -9.17
C LYS A 129 21.45 11.07 -10.56
N ALA A 130 20.35 10.83 -11.29
CA ALA A 130 20.12 11.44 -12.60
C ALA A 130 19.75 12.92 -12.52
N HIS A 131 19.19 13.37 -11.39
CA HIS A 131 18.75 14.74 -11.15
C HIS A 131 19.27 15.28 -9.81
N PRO A 132 20.55 15.71 -9.73
CA PRO A 132 21.14 16.18 -8.48
C PRO A 132 20.33 17.30 -7.82
N GLY A 133 20.04 17.16 -6.53
CA GLY A 133 19.26 18.13 -5.75
C GLY A 133 17.74 17.94 -5.80
N VAL A 134 17.24 16.98 -6.59
CA VAL A 134 15.83 16.59 -6.60
C VAL A 134 15.54 15.61 -5.46
N VAL A 135 14.38 15.75 -4.82
CA VAL A 135 13.85 14.75 -3.89
C VAL A 135 12.99 13.75 -4.66
N ALA A 136 13.34 12.47 -4.67
CA ALA A 136 12.52 11.42 -5.29
C ALA A 136 11.69 10.67 -4.24
N LEU A 137 10.38 10.59 -4.45
CA LEU A 137 9.46 9.86 -3.59
C LEU A 137 8.81 8.72 -4.38
N THR A 138 8.91 7.50 -3.86
CA THR A 138 8.26 6.32 -4.45
C THR A 138 7.18 5.80 -3.51
N ALA A 139 5.93 5.94 -3.92
CA ALA A 139 4.77 5.39 -3.23
C ALA A 139 4.36 4.03 -3.82
N ILE A 140 3.68 3.21 -3.01
CA ILE A 140 3.21 1.90 -3.43
C ILE A 140 1.71 1.96 -3.75
N GLY A 141 1.34 1.49 -4.93
CA GLY A 141 -0.03 1.42 -5.41
C GLY A 141 -0.79 0.22 -4.85
N CYS A 142 -2.00 -0.02 -5.35
CA CYS A 142 -2.77 -1.23 -5.04
C CYS A 142 -2.09 -2.46 -5.67
N GLY A 143 -1.06 -2.99 -5.03
CA GLY A 143 -0.18 -4.02 -5.57
C GLY A 143 0.02 -5.22 -4.64
N ALA A 144 -0.88 -5.43 -3.66
CA ALA A 144 -0.69 -6.45 -2.64
C ALA A 144 -0.66 -7.89 -3.20
N ASP A 145 -1.26 -8.12 -4.36
CA ASP A 145 -1.20 -9.38 -5.11
C ASP A 145 -0.22 -9.32 -6.29
N GLN A 146 0.70 -8.34 -6.29
CA GLN A 146 1.68 -8.10 -7.36
C GLN A 146 3.10 -8.22 -6.80
N ASN A 147 3.91 -9.11 -7.37
CA ASN A 147 5.34 -9.20 -7.06
C ASN A 147 6.18 -8.66 -8.24
N PRO A 148 7.42 -8.23 -7.98
CA PRO A 148 8.38 -7.95 -9.03
C PRO A 148 8.91 -9.26 -9.62
N TYR A 149 9.00 -9.35 -10.95
CA TYR A 149 9.58 -10.50 -11.66
C TYR A 149 10.58 -10.06 -12.74
N PRO A 150 11.74 -10.74 -12.85
CA PRO A 150 12.22 -11.81 -11.97
C PRO A 150 12.61 -11.31 -10.56
N ARG A 151 12.83 -12.23 -9.60
CA ARG A 151 13.18 -11.93 -8.21
C ARG A 151 14.26 -12.88 -7.67
N GLY A 152 14.92 -12.47 -6.59
CA GLY A 152 15.84 -13.30 -5.80
C GLY A 152 17.21 -12.69 -5.55
N THR A 153 17.54 -11.53 -6.13
CA THR A 153 18.87 -10.90 -5.99
C THR A 153 18.80 -9.39 -5.81
N TYR A 154 19.90 -8.78 -5.34
CA TYR A 154 20.05 -7.33 -5.22
C TYR A 154 20.05 -6.66 -6.60
N GLU A 155 20.75 -7.26 -7.57
CA GLU A 155 20.88 -6.75 -8.94
C GLU A 155 19.52 -6.68 -9.63
N LEU A 156 18.61 -7.60 -9.31
CA LEU A 156 17.23 -7.53 -9.80
C LEU A 156 16.45 -6.37 -9.18
N ALA A 157 16.68 -6.05 -7.90
CA ALA A 157 16.04 -4.89 -7.28
C ALA A 157 16.54 -3.59 -7.90
N GLU A 158 17.85 -3.50 -8.15
CA GLU A 158 18.46 -2.39 -8.90
C GLU A 158 17.91 -2.28 -10.32
N LYS A 159 17.77 -3.41 -11.03
CA LYS A 159 17.21 -3.44 -12.39
C LYS A 159 15.77 -2.93 -12.43
N HIS A 160 14.91 -3.36 -11.51
CA HIS A 160 13.53 -2.89 -11.42
C HIS A 160 13.47 -1.40 -11.04
N GLY A 161 14.33 -0.97 -10.12
CA GLY A 161 14.47 0.44 -9.77
C GLY A 161 14.92 1.30 -10.95
N GLN A 162 15.87 0.80 -11.75
CA GLN A 162 16.35 1.45 -12.95
C GLN A 162 15.31 1.48 -14.08
N GLU A 163 14.48 0.45 -14.23
CA GLU A 163 13.34 0.46 -15.17
C GLU A 163 12.39 1.61 -14.84
N LEU A 164 12.04 1.77 -13.55
CA LEU A 164 11.22 2.87 -13.08
C LEU A 164 11.89 4.23 -13.33
N ALA A 165 13.16 4.38 -12.95
CA ALA A 165 13.90 5.62 -13.16
C ALA A 165 14.02 6.01 -14.63
N THR A 166 14.15 5.01 -15.53
CA THR A 166 14.19 5.22 -16.98
C THR A 166 12.86 5.77 -17.49
N GLU A 167 11.74 5.22 -17.02
CA GLU A 167 10.42 5.74 -17.38
C GLU A 167 10.18 7.15 -16.82
N VAL A 168 10.64 7.43 -15.60
CA VAL A 168 10.62 8.78 -15.03
C VAL A 168 11.40 9.76 -15.89
N ALA A 169 12.62 9.41 -16.31
CA ALA A 169 13.44 10.27 -17.17
C ALA A 169 12.76 10.52 -18.53
N ARG A 170 12.16 9.48 -19.13
CA ARG A 170 11.40 9.61 -20.39
C ARG A 170 10.20 10.55 -20.21
N LEU A 171 9.44 10.39 -19.13
CA LEU A 171 8.28 11.24 -18.83
C LEU A 171 8.69 12.69 -18.56
N LEU A 172 9.75 12.94 -17.79
CA LEU A 172 10.23 14.28 -17.52
C LEU A 172 10.67 15.02 -18.80
N LYS A 173 11.22 14.29 -19.77
CA LYS A 173 11.68 14.82 -21.06
C LYS A 173 10.55 15.02 -22.06
N ASP A 174 9.74 13.98 -22.29
CA ASP A 174 8.83 13.88 -23.43
C ASP A 174 7.34 13.75 -23.00
N GLY A 175 7.07 13.69 -21.70
CA GLY A 175 5.73 13.48 -21.15
C GLY A 175 4.80 14.69 -21.34
N LYS A 176 3.54 14.40 -21.64
CA LYS A 176 2.48 15.42 -21.63
C LYS A 176 1.99 15.60 -20.20
N PHE A 177 2.32 16.74 -19.62
CA PHE A 177 1.93 17.08 -18.25
C PHE A 177 0.62 17.86 -18.23
N THR A 178 -0.24 17.49 -17.28
CA THR A 178 -1.41 18.29 -16.90
C THR A 178 -1.02 19.14 -15.69
N GLU A 179 -1.05 20.46 -15.86
CA GLU A 179 -0.77 21.42 -14.79
C GLU A 179 -1.88 21.41 -13.73
N LEU A 180 -1.50 21.35 -12.46
CA LEU A 180 -2.40 21.35 -11.32
C LEU A 180 -2.52 22.77 -10.75
N ARG A 181 -3.40 23.57 -11.37
CA ARG A 181 -3.61 24.99 -11.01
C ARG A 181 -4.77 25.24 -10.05
N GLY A 182 -5.68 24.28 -9.94
CA GLY A 182 -6.88 24.41 -9.13
C GLY A 182 -6.60 24.27 -7.63
N PRO A 183 -7.56 24.67 -6.77
CA PRO A 183 -7.45 24.45 -5.33
C PRO A 183 -7.28 22.97 -5.00
N LEU A 184 -6.44 22.70 -4.01
CA LEU A 184 -6.33 21.38 -3.38
C LEU A 184 -7.42 21.24 -2.33
N THR A 185 -8.26 20.21 -2.48
CA THR A 185 -9.21 19.79 -1.45
C THR A 185 -8.80 18.41 -0.94
N GLY A 186 -8.81 18.21 0.38
CA GLY A 186 -8.61 16.91 1.01
C GLY A 186 -9.81 16.56 1.88
N VAL A 187 -10.42 15.40 1.63
CA VAL A 187 -11.56 14.89 2.39
C VAL A 187 -11.30 13.46 2.84
N THR A 188 -11.90 13.08 3.98
CA THR A 188 -11.74 11.73 4.54
C THR A 188 -13.08 11.17 4.99
N LYS A 189 -13.16 9.84 5.01
CA LYS A 189 -14.30 9.11 5.56
C LYS A 189 -13.81 7.90 6.34
N ARG A 190 -14.18 7.84 7.61
CA ARG A 190 -14.00 6.65 8.45
C ARG A 190 -15.13 5.67 8.19
N ILE A 191 -14.79 4.40 8.01
CA ILE A 191 -15.71 3.29 7.89
C ILE A 191 -15.21 2.14 8.76
N GLU A 192 -16.08 1.15 8.98
CA GLU A 192 -15.74 -0.09 9.68
C GLU A 192 -15.82 -1.25 8.69
N LEU A 193 -14.83 -2.14 8.70
CA LEU A 193 -14.77 -3.36 7.89
C LEU A 193 -14.97 -4.57 8.81
N PRO A 194 -16.17 -5.19 8.84
CA PRO A 194 -16.43 -6.32 9.72
C PRO A 194 -15.60 -7.54 9.35
N PHE A 195 -15.14 -8.26 10.37
CA PHE A 195 -14.63 -9.61 10.20
C PHE A 195 -15.77 -10.60 10.08
N ASP A 196 -15.48 -11.75 9.46
CA ASP A 196 -16.36 -12.91 9.49
C ASP A 196 -16.53 -13.42 10.93
N LYS A 197 -17.39 -14.43 11.12
CA LYS A 197 -17.72 -15.01 12.43
C LYS A 197 -16.47 -15.19 13.29
N LEU A 198 -16.48 -14.54 14.46
CA LEU A 198 -15.35 -14.63 15.38
C LEU A 198 -15.22 -16.04 15.94
N PRO A 199 -13.99 -16.57 16.07
CA PRO A 199 -13.78 -17.85 16.74
C PRO A 199 -14.23 -17.79 18.20
N THR A 200 -14.85 -18.87 18.64
CA THR A 200 -15.24 -19.12 20.02
C THR A 200 -14.00 -19.31 20.91
N ARG A 201 -14.18 -19.18 22.24
CA ARG A 201 -13.10 -19.48 23.19
C ARG A 201 -12.53 -20.89 22.99
N ALA A 202 -13.38 -21.90 22.78
CA ALA A 202 -12.93 -23.27 22.55
C ALA A 202 -12.10 -23.42 21.26
N GLU A 203 -12.48 -22.73 20.18
CA GLU A 203 -11.69 -22.69 18.95
C GLU A 203 -10.34 -21.99 19.15
N TRP A 204 -10.30 -20.92 19.95
CA TRP A 204 -9.04 -20.27 20.32
C TRP A 204 -8.14 -21.18 21.18
N GLU A 205 -8.70 -21.89 22.17
CA GLU A 205 -7.95 -22.86 22.99
C GLU A 205 -7.37 -23.99 22.15
N ALA A 206 -8.10 -24.46 21.13
CA ALA A 206 -7.59 -25.43 20.17
C ALA A 206 -6.48 -24.84 19.28
N ALA A 207 -6.68 -23.62 18.76
CA ALA A 207 -5.72 -22.95 17.90
C ALA A 207 -4.41 -22.59 18.65
N ALA A 208 -4.48 -22.23 19.94
CA ALA A 208 -3.34 -21.85 20.78
C ALA A 208 -2.31 -22.98 20.95
N LYS A 209 -2.69 -24.23 20.67
CA LYS A 209 -1.81 -25.41 20.68
C LYS A 209 -1.01 -25.59 19.39
N LYS A 210 -1.35 -24.87 18.31
CA LYS A 210 -0.63 -24.93 17.03
C LYS A 210 0.67 -24.14 17.13
N PRO A 211 1.71 -24.50 16.38
CA PRO A 211 2.92 -23.69 16.29
C PRO A 211 2.70 -22.41 15.46
N GLY A 212 3.64 -21.47 15.54
CA GLY A 212 3.70 -20.32 14.65
C GLY A 212 2.65 -19.25 14.92
N ALA A 213 2.40 -18.42 13.90
CA ALA A 213 1.55 -17.22 14.01
C ALA A 213 0.09 -17.56 14.37
N ASP A 214 -0.42 -18.72 13.97
CA ASP A 214 -1.76 -19.18 14.34
C ASP A 214 -1.91 -19.38 15.84
N GLY A 215 -0.99 -20.14 16.45
CA GLY A 215 -1.01 -20.39 17.90
C GLY A 215 -0.77 -19.12 18.70
N LEU A 216 0.21 -18.33 18.28
CA LEU A 216 0.53 -17.08 18.96
C LEU A 216 -0.64 -16.09 18.92
N ARG A 217 -1.29 -15.91 17.76
CA ARG A 217 -2.51 -15.10 17.63
C ARG A 217 -3.62 -15.59 18.58
N ALA A 218 -3.84 -16.90 18.65
CA ALA A 218 -4.84 -17.46 19.53
C ALA A 218 -4.53 -17.21 21.01
N GLN A 219 -3.26 -17.29 21.42
CA GLN A 219 -2.82 -16.93 22.76
C GLN A 219 -3.10 -15.45 23.08
N PHE A 220 -2.85 -14.53 22.14
CA PHE A 220 -3.22 -13.12 22.28
C PHE A 220 -4.74 -12.92 22.43
N ALA A 221 -5.55 -13.66 21.68
CA ALA A 221 -7.00 -13.61 21.80
C ALA A 221 -7.49 -14.12 23.16
N LEU A 222 -6.97 -15.25 23.64
CA LEU A 222 -7.32 -15.79 24.96
C LEU A 222 -6.93 -14.84 26.08
N ALA A 223 -5.72 -14.26 26.03
CA ALA A 223 -5.27 -13.30 27.03
C ALA A 223 -6.18 -12.05 27.12
N LYS A 224 -6.78 -11.61 26.00
CA LYS A 224 -7.81 -10.55 26.00
C LYS A 224 -9.10 -11.04 26.67
N LEU A 225 -9.58 -12.21 26.27
CA LEU A 225 -10.81 -12.78 26.81
C LEU A 225 -10.72 -13.08 28.32
N ASP A 226 -9.56 -13.51 28.81
CA ASP A 226 -9.30 -13.77 30.24
C ASP A 226 -9.33 -12.48 31.08
N LYS A 227 -9.03 -11.33 30.46
CA LYS A 227 -9.18 -10.00 31.06
C LYS A 227 -10.61 -9.43 30.96
N GLY A 228 -11.54 -10.17 30.38
CA GLY A 228 -12.91 -9.70 30.11
C GLY A 228 -13.00 -8.71 28.94
N GLU A 229 -11.94 -8.55 28.14
CA GLU A 229 -11.99 -7.73 26.93
C GLU A 229 -12.71 -8.47 25.79
N LYS A 230 -13.26 -7.69 24.85
CA LYS A 230 -13.81 -8.23 23.60
C LYS A 230 -12.73 -8.32 22.52
N ILE A 231 -12.81 -9.36 21.70
CA ILE A 231 -12.08 -9.41 20.44
C ILE A 231 -12.75 -8.44 19.46
N PRO A 232 -12.01 -7.51 18.83
CA PRO A 232 -12.59 -6.60 17.84
C PRO A 232 -13.23 -7.39 16.68
N ASP A 233 -14.51 -7.15 16.42
CA ASP A 233 -15.29 -7.79 15.35
C ASP A 233 -15.21 -7.04 14.02
N ARG A 234 -14.50 -5.91 13.99
CA ARG A 234 -14.36 -5.02 12.85
C ARG A 234 -13.02 -4.27 12.89
N LEU A 235 -12.60 -3.83 11.72
CA LEU A 235 -11.43 -3.00 11.50
C LEU A 235 -11.84 -1.56 11.16
N PRO A 236 -11.43 -0.55 11.93
CA PRO A 236 -11.53 0.85 11.53
C PRO A 236 -10.69 1.13 10.29
N TYR A 237 -11.25 1.85 9.32
CA TYR A 237 -10.61 2.11 8.04
C TYR A 237 -10.85 3.55 7.58
N LEU A 238 -9.79 4.25 7.15
CA LEU A 238 -9.84 5.66 6.75
C LEU A 238 -9.63 5.78 5.24
N VAL A 239 -10.70 6.01 4.48
CA VAL A 239 -10.58 6.38 3.06
C VAL A 239 -10.30 7.87 2.97
N GLN A 240 -9.30 8.24 2.18
CA GLN A 240 -8.94 9.64 1.94
C GLN A 240 -8.88 9.94 0.44
N VAL A 241 -9.35 11.12 0.08
CA VAL A 241 -9.39 11.63 -1.27
C VAL A 241 -8.81 13.03 -1.30
N TRP A 242 -7.86 13.27 -2.20
CA TRP A 242 -7.43 14.60 -2.58
C TRP A 242 -7.89 14.92 -4.00
N SER A 243 -8.24 16.18 -4.27
CA SER A 243 -8.55 16.64 -5.63
C SER A 243 -7.91 17.99 -5.90
N PHE A 244 -7.26 18.11 -7.06
CA PHE A 244 -6.76 19.36 -7.61
C PHE A 244 -7.78 19.88 -8.62
N ASP A 245 -8.84 20.48 -8.10
CA ASP A 245 -10.06 20.82 -8.85
C ASP A 245 -10.51 19.65 -9.77
N ARG A 246 -10.57 19.87 -11.09
CA ARG A 246 -10.93 18.85 -12.08
C ARG A 246 -9.71 18.18 -12.72
N ALA A 247 -8.49 18.57 -12.38
CA ALA A 247 -7.31 18.11 -13.11
C ALA A 247 -6.84 16.71 -12.68
N LEU A 248 -6.97 16.39 -11.38
CA LEU A 248 -6.53 15.13 -10.79
C LEU A 248 -7.30 14.85 -9.51
N ALA A 249 -7.76 13.61 -9.34
CA ALA A 249 -8.18 13.05 -8.06
C ALA A 249 -7.21 11.95 -7.62
N MET A 250 -6.77 12.00 -6.36
CA MET A 250 -5.94 10.99 -5.73
C MET A 250 -6.73 10.28 -4.63
N VAL A 251 -6.77 8.95 -4.67
CA VAL A 251 -7.41 8.10 -3.66
C VAL A 251 -6.34 7.39 -2.86
N PHE A 252 -6.43 7.47 -1.53
CA PHE A 252 -5.50 6.87 -0.59
C PHE A 252 -6.21 5.83 0.25
N LEU A 253 -5.71 4.60 0.20
CA LEU A 253 -6.28 3.43 0.86
C LEU A 253 -5.28 2.82 1.86
N PRO A 254 -5.67 2.63 3.13
CA PRO A 254 -4.86 1.89 4.10
C PRO A 254 -4.71 0.40 3.76
N GLY A 255 -3.61 -0.20 4.21
CA GLY A 255 -3.40 -1.65 4.13
C GLY A 255 -2.73 -2.13 2.83
N GLU A 256 -2.55 -3.45 2.78
CA GLU A 256 -2.06 -4.12 1.58
C GLU A 256 -3.24 -4.37 0.64
N VAL A 257 -3.55 -3.36 -0.19
CA VAL A 257 -4.71 -3.39 -1.08
C VAL A 257 -4.37 -4.09 -2.40
N VAL A 258 -5.18 -5.08 -2.79
CA VAL A 258 -5.01 -5.82 -4.05
C VAL A 258 -5.37 -4.97 -5.26
N VAL A 259 -4.86 -5.35 -6.43
CA VAL A 259 -4.92 -4.57 -7.67
C VAL A 259 -6.33 -4.24 -8.17
N ASP A 260 -7.33 -5.07 -7.84
CA ASP A 260 -8.70 -4.85 -8.29
C ASP A 260 -9.25 -3.48 -7.88
N TYR A 261 -8.87 -2.97 -6.71
CA TYR A 261 -9.35 -1.67 -6.23
C TYR A 261 -8.86 -0.54 -7.14
N GLY A 262 -7.56 -0.52 -7.46
CA GLY A 262 -6.98 0.48 -8.36
C GLY A 262 -7.66 0.44 -9.74
N LEU A 263 -7.77 -0.75 -10.32
CA LEU A 263 -8.39 -0.95 -11.64
C LEU A 263 -9.87 -0.58 -11.66
N ARG A 264 -10.63 -0.99 -10.64
CA ARG A 264 -12.07 -0.74 -10.57
C ARG A 264 -12.38 0.74 -10.30
N ILE A 265 -11.63 1.41 -9.41
CA ILE A 265 -11.77 2.86 -9.19
C ILE A 265 -11.52 3.61 -10.51
N LYS A 266 -10.42 3.30 -11.22
CA LYS A 266 -10.12 3.94 -12.52
C LYS A 266 -11.18 3.65 -13.60
N ARG A 267 -11.90 2.54 -13.50
CA ARG A 267 -13.00 2.18 -14.43
C ARG A 267 -14.34 2.85 -14.10
N GLU A 268 -14.65 2.99 -12.82
CA GLU A 268 -15.93 3.57 -12.34
C GLU A 268 -15.92 5.11 -12.29
N PHE A 269 -14.73 5.70 -12.28
CA PHE A 269 -14.49 7.14 -12.41
C PHE A 269 -13.74 7.43 -13.72
N ASP A 270 -13.45 8.71 -13.98
CA ASP A 270 -12.58 9.09 -15.10
C ASP A 270 -11.11 8.68 -14.80
N GLY A 271 -10.75 7.44 -15.14
CA GLY A 271 -9.41 6.88 -14.94
C GLY A 271 -8.28 7.63 -15.65
N THR A 272 -8.59 8.53 -16.59
CA THR A 272 -7.58 9.41 -17.19
C THR A 272 -7.09 10.48 -16.21
N ARG A 273 -7.87 10.77 -15.15
CA ARG A 273 -7.61 11.79 -14.13
C ARG A 273 -7.65 11.26 -12.69
N VAL A 274 -7.52 9.95 -12.50
CA VAL A 274 -7.52 9.31 -11.17
C VAL A 274 -6.21 8.56 -10.90
N TRP A 275 -5.66 8.81 -9.72
CA TRP A 275 -4.49 8.14 -9.14
C TRP A 275 -4.93 7.40 -7.87
N VAL A 276 -4.59 6.12 -7.74
CA VAL A 276 -4.90 5.34 -6.52
C VAL A 276 -3.61 4.85 -5.85
N SER A 277 -3.44 5.13 -4.55
CA SER A 277 -2.31 4.67 -3.73
C SER A 277 -2.80 3.78 -2.58
N ALA A 278 -2.03 2.75 -2.25
CA ALA A 278 -2.23 1.92 -1.06
C ALA A 278 -1.22 2.29 0.03
N TYR A 279 -1.18 1.53 1.13
CA TYR A 279 -0.27 1.72 2.26
C TYR A 279 -0.30 3.13 2.85
N ALA A 280 -1.43 3.83 2.70
CA ALA A 280 -1.58 5.22 3.13
C ALA A 280 -2.27 5.28 4.50
N ASN A 281 -1.74 6.10 5.40
CA ASN A 281 -2.23 6.35 6.77
C ASN A 281 -2.13 5.16 7.74
N ASP A 282 -2.34 3.91 7.31
CA ASP A 282 -2.24 2.70 8.15
C ASP A 282 -1.95 1.45 7.29
N VAL A 283 -1.45 0.36 7.91
CA VAL A 283 -1.26 -0.96 7.29
C VAL A 283 -1.86 -2.06 8.19
N PRO A 284 -3.20 -2.15 8.27
CA PRO A 284 -3.84 -3.03 9.24
C PRO A 284 -3.84 -4.52 8.87
N CYS A 285 -3.85 -4.85 7.58
CA CYS A 285 -3.75 -6.19 7.00
C CYS A 285 -3.85 -6.10 5.46
N TYR A 286 -3.89 -7.26 4.80
CA TYR A 286 -4.35 -7.37 3.42
C TYR A 286 -5.82 -6.97 3.29
N ILE A 287 -6.15 -6.23 2.22
CA ILE A 287 -7.49 -5.79 1.88
C ILE A 287 -7.90 -6.49 0.57
N PRO A 288 -8.56 -7.66 0.65
CA PRO A 288 -8.97 -8.41 -0.53
C PRO A 288 -10.17 -7.74 -1.21
N SER A 289 -10.20 -7.80 -2.54
CA SER A 289 -11.41 -7.56 -3.34
C SER A 289 -12.39 -8.72 -3.18
N ARG A 290 -13.61 -8.58 -3.70
CA ARG A 290 -14.61 -9.65 -3.73
C ARG A 290 -14.06 -10.87 -4.47
N ARG A 291 -13.43 -10.67 -5.63
CA ARG A 291 -12.76 -11.72 -6.40
C ARG A 291 -11.74 -12.47 -5.54
N VAL A 292 -10.79 -11.76 -4.93
CA VAL A 292 -9.75 -12.38 -4.09
C VAL A 292 -10.37 -13.07 -2.87
N TRP A 293 -11.42 -12.50 -2.28
CA TRP A 293 -12.14 -13.09 -1.15
C TRP A 293 -12.81 -14.43 -1.51
N ASP A 294 -13.39 -14.52 -2.70
CA ASP A 294 -14.00 -15.74 -3.27
C ASP A 294 -12.95 -16.79 -3.60
N GLU A 295 -11.84 -16.36 -4.21
CA GLU A 295 -10.71 -17.23 -4.55
C GLU A 295 -10.01 -17.83 -3.32
N GLY A 296 -10.04 -17.14 -2.18
CA GLY A 296 -9.34 -17.56 -0.97
C GLY A 296 -7.81 -17.39 -1.04
N GLY A 297 -7.09 -18.17 -0.24
CA GLY A 297 -5.63 -18.13 -0.16
C GLY A 297 -5.07 -16.99 0.72
N TYR A 298 -3.85 -16.56 0.40
CA TYR A 298 -3.03 -15.72 1.27
C TYR A 298 -3.64 -14.33 1.54
N GLU A 299 -3.87 -13.52 0.50
CA GLU A 299 -4.42 -12.16 0.62
C GLU A 299 -5.87 -12.15 1.11
N ALA A 300 -6.62 -13.24 0.88
CA ALA A 300 -8.03 -13.35 1.25
C ALA A 300 -8.24 -13.62 2.73
N ALA A 301 -7.40 -14.47 3.32
CA ALA A 301 -7.60 -14.98 4.68
C ALA A 301 -6.29 -15.40 5.36
N GLY A 302 -5.40 -16.10 4.63
CA GLY A 302 -4.21 -16.72 5.22
C GLY A 302 -3.27 -15.73 5.92
N ALA A 303 -3.15 -14.51 5.41
CA ALA A 303 -2.25 -13.50 5.97
C ALA A 303 -2.74 -12.89 7.29
N MET A 304 -4.03 -13.04 7.65
CA MET A 304 -4.64 -12.41 8.83
C MET A 304 -3.93 -12.78 10.14
N VAL A 305 -3.31 -13.97 10.19
CA VAL A 305 -2.57 -14.47 11.35
C VAL A 305 -1.38 -13.59 11.70
N TYR A 306 -0.66 -13.08 10.69
CA TYR A 306 0.53 -12.23 10.84
C TYR A 306 0.19 -10.80 11.27
N TYR A 307 -1.05 -10.39 11.04
CA TYR A 307 -1.62 -9.10 11.42
C TYR A 307 -2.39 -9.14 12.74
N ASN A 308 -2.38 -10.29 13.43
CA ASN A 308 -3.15 -10.53 14.64
C ASN A 308 -4.64 -10.17 14.46
N ARG A 309 -5.23 -10.58 13.32
CA ARG A 309 -6.66 -10.38 13.01
C ARG A 309 -7.46 -11.65 13.29
N PRO A 310 -8.68 -11.54 13.85
CA PRO A 310 -9.39 -12.71 14.37
C PRO A 310 -9.90 -13.64 13.27
N ASN A 311 -10.21 -13.09 12.10
CA ASN A 311 -10.66 -13.84 10.93
C ASN A 311 -10.44 -13.02 9.64
N ARG A 312 -10.77 -13.59 8.48
CA ARG A 312 -10.99 -12.85 7.23
C ARG A 312 -12.13 -11.83 7.38
N PHE A 313 -12.25 -10.89 6.45
CA PHE A 313 -13.42 -10.01 6.39
C PHE A 313 -14.71 -10.76 6.05
N ASP A 314 -15.87 -10.16 6.34
CA ASP A 314 -17.20 -10.73 6.05
C ASP A 314 -17.55 -10.81 4.55
N GLY A 315 -16.67 -10.30 3.67
CA GLY A 315 -16.87 -10.28 2.22
C GLY A 315 -17.55 -9.02 1.70
N THR A 316 -17.87 -8.05 2.57
CA THR A 316 -18.47 -6.76 2.21
C THR A 316 -17.45 -5.61 2.15
N GLN A 317 -16.19 -5.86 2.50
CA GLN A 317 -15.14 -4.85 2.61
C GLN A 317 -14.95 -4.03 1.33
N GLU A 318 -14.98 -4.68 0.16
CA GLU A 318 -14.85 -3.99 -1.12
C GLU A 318 -16.00 -2.99 -1.31
N THR A 319 -17.24 -3.44 -1.18
CA THR A 319 -18.43 -2.59 -1.31
C THR A 319 -18.39 -1.40 -0.36
N ARG A 320 -17.98 -1.60 0.89
CA ARG A 320 -17.88 -0.53 1.90
C ARG A 320 -16.84 0.52 1.52
N ILE A 321 -15.67 0.08 1.05
CA ILE A 321 -14.60 0.97 0.58
C ILE A 321 -15.06 1.74 -0.67
N PHE A 322 -15.68 1.08 -1.65
CA PHE A 322 -16.19 1.74 -2.84
C PHE A 322 -17.28 2.77 -2.54
N ASN A 323 -18.22 2.45 -1.64
CA ASN A 323 -19.23 3.41 -1.19
C ASN A 323 -18.60 4.63 -0.51
N ALA A 324 -17.49 4.44 0.21
CA ALA A 324 -16.75 5.55 0.81
C ALA A 324 -16.02 6.38 -0.25
N VAL A 325 -15.33 5.75 -1.21
CA VAL A 325 -14.69 6.44 -2.34
C VAL A 325 -15.71 7.24 -3.14
N GLN A 326 -16.86 6.65 -3.48
CA GLN A 326 -17.92 7.33 -4.22
C GLN A 326 -18.50 8.53 -3.46
N ALA A 327 -18.65 8.41 -2.14
CA ALA A 327 -19.12 9.53 -1.31
C ALA A 327 -18.10 10.68 -1.23
N LEU A 328 -16.81 10.40 -1.39
CA LEU A 328 -15.73 11.39 -1.31
C LEU A 328 -15.34 11.96 -2.68
N MET A 329 -15.58 11.22 -3.77
CA MET A 329 -15.20 11.64 -5.12
C MET A 329 -16.00 12.86 -5.59
N PRO A 330 -15.33 13.93 -6.07
CA PRO A 330 -16.03 15.04 -6.67
C PRO A 330 -16.80 14.58 -7.92
N LYS A 331 -18.03 15.08 -8.09
CA LYS A 331 -18.92 14.69 -9.20
C LYS A 331 -18.29 14.86 -10.59
N ALA A 332 -17.32 15.77 -10.73
CA ALA A 332 -16.59 16.01 -11.98
C ALA A 332 -15.68 14.84 -12.42
N PHE A 333 -15.47 13.85 -11.57
CA PHE A 333 -14.74 12.61 -11.89
C PHE A 333 -15.65 11.42 -12.12
N ALA A 334 -16.98 11.59 -12.10
CA ALA A 334 -17.89 10.52 -12.52
C ALA A 334 -17.49 10.03 -13.91
N ALA A 335 -17.57 8.71 -14.15
CA ALA A 335 -17.26 8.15 -15.45
C ALA A 335 -18.07 8.88 -16.54
N PRO A 336 -17.47 9.19 -17.71
CA PRO A 336 -18.22 9.72 -18.83
C PRO A 336 -19.38 8.78 -19.15
N ALA A 337 -20.54 9.35 -19.50
CA ALA A 337 -21.68 8.56 -19.96
C ALA A 337 -21.21 7.67 -21.12
N LYS A 338 -21.43 6.36 -20.99
CA LYS A 338 -21.03 5.36 -21.98
C LYS A 338 -21.81 5.49 -23.29
#